data_AF-A0A7S1F602-F1
#
_entry.id   AF-A0A7S1F602-F1
#
_cell.length_a   1.000
_cell.length_b   1.000
_cell.length_c   1.000
_cell.angle_alpha   90.00
_cell.angle_beta   90.00
_cell.angle_gamma   90.00
#
_symmetry.space_group_name_H-M   'P 1'
#
loop_
_entity.id
_entity.type
_entity.pdbx_description
1 polymer ?
#
loop_
_entity_poly.entity_id
_entity_poly.type
_entity_poly.pdbx_seq_one_letter_code
_entity_poly.pdbx_strand_id
1 'polypeptide(L)'
;MNYQKSYSERIARQAAELPKENGPGIPKSGYTRSCRGCNLEDDGQTLACSHCKAPGRASDRSTLSLATCPKLQISNNHGDLTCDPEGNAPNIPAGGYSQSCKGCSIQEEELVCTHCPGTDGRFQRATFDVGRCPSPGSLTNDNGKLFCYGLPNQDDIPEGGYKDSCSGCAMRGELLECSCRAADGGQRTTSHRAKNCKHPGRLDNDNGHLSCKGLQNAKNIPAGGYQRSCNGCQQVQREAGLMLVCSSCRRADGEEVRGVLNLDMCPHPGVPDNRNGHIVCVGVPNDPDVPEG
;
A
#
# COMPACT_ATOMS: atom_id res chain seq x y z
N MET A 1 5.08 -45.66 -36.16
CA MET A 1 3.61 -45.76 -35.91
C MET A 1 3.18 -45.27 -34.51
N ASN A 2 3.87 -44.31 -33.86
CA ASN A 2 3.53 -43.92 -32.47
C ASN A 2 3.10 -42.44 -32.30
N TYR A 3 3.29 -41.61 -33.32
CA TYR A 3 2.96 -40.18 -33.26
C TYR A 3 1.45 -39.91 -33.25
N GLN A 4 0.67 -40.59 -34.10
CA GLN A 4 -0.78 -40.41 -34.19
C GLN A 4 -1.50 -40.78 -32.90
N LYS A 5 -1.10 -41.87 -32.23
CA LYS A 5 -1.66 -42.29 -30.93
C LYS A 5 -1.38 -41.26 -29.83
N SER A 6 -0.13 -40.78 -29.76
CA SER A 6 0.24 -39.72 -28.79
C SER A 6 -0.47 -38.39 -29.06
N TYR A 7 -0.72 -38.05 -30.34
CA TYR A 7 -1.44 -36.83 -30.71
C TYR A 7 -2.92 -36.93 -30.32
N SER A 8 -3.58 -38.06 -30.63
CA SER A 8 -4.98 -38.28 -30.28
C SER A 8 -5.21 -38.31 -28.76
N GLU A 9 -4.30 -38.90 -27.99
CA GLU A 9 -4.39 -38.92 -26.52
C GLU A 9 -4.27 -37.51 -25.92
N ARG A 10 -3.40 -36.66 -26.48
CA ARG A 10 -3.30 -35.25 -26.06
C ARG A 10 -4.54 -34.44 -26.39
N ILE A 11 -5.09 -34.60 -27.61
CA ILE A 11 -6.33 -33.91 -27.99
C ILE A 11 -7.50 -34.37 -27.13
N ALA A 12 -7.61 -35.67 -26.85
CA ALA A 12 -8.63 -36.20 -25.95
C ALA A 12 -8.47 -35.67 -24.52
N ARG A 13 -7.23 -35.56 -24.01
CA ARG A 13 -6.97 -34.98 -22.69
C ARG A 13 -7.30 -33.49 -22.64
N GLN A 14 -6.88 -32.72 -23.64
CA GLN A 14 -7.20 -31.30 -23.75
C GLN A 14 -8.71 -31.08 -23.86
N ALA A 15 -9.42 -31.91 -24.61
CA ALA A 15 -10.89 -31.87 -24.72
C ALA A 15 -11.58 -32.24 -23.40
N ALA A 16 -11.01 -33.16 -22.61
CA ALA A 16 -11.52 -33.50 -21.27
C ALA A 16 -11.23 -32.40 -20.23
N GLU A 17 -10.16 -31.63 -20.43
CA GLU A 17 -9.79 -30.45 -19.64
C GLU A 17 -10.57 -29.18 -20.06
N LEU A 18 -11.36 -29.24 -21.15
CA LEU A 18 -12.20 -28.10 -21.53
C LEU A 18 -13.30 -27.90 -20.47
N PRO A 19 -13.54 -26.66 -20.05
CA PRO A 19 -14.63 -26.36 -19.13
C PRO A 19 -15.95 -26.81 -19.73
N LYS A 20 -16.68 -27.65 -19.00
CA LYS A 20 -18.06 -28.00 -19.38
C LYS A 20 -18.93 -26.75 -19.43
N GLU A 21 -20.02 -26.81 -20.19
CA GLU A 21 -21.03 -25.77 -20.12
C GLU A 21 -21.65 -25.70 -18.73
N ASN A 22 -22.23 -24.54 -18.43
CA ASN A 22 -22.93 -24.31 -17.18
C ASN A 22 -24.22 -25.15 -17.13
N GLY A 23 -24.41 -25.85 -16.02
CA GLY A 23 -25.56 -26.72 -15.78
C GLY A 23 -26.88 -25.96 -15.68
N PRO A 24 -28.02 -26.67 -15.86
CA PRO A 24 -29.34 -26.07 -15.73
C PRO A 24 -29.64 -25.65 -14.29
N GLY A 25 -30.59 -24.72 -14.11
CA GLY A 25 -31.11 -24.34 -12.79
C GLY A 25 -30.21 -23.40 -11.95
N ILE A 26 -28.99 -23.11 -12.40
CA ILE A 26 -28.12 -22.16 -11.70
C ILE A 26 -28.61 -20.70 -11.86
N PRO A 27 -28.37 -19.81 -10.87
CA PRO A 27 -28.67 -18.38 -11.01
C PRO A 27 -27.91 -17.78 -12.20
N LYS A 28 -28.60 -17.09 -13.11
CA LYS A 28 -27.95 -16.43 -14.26
C LYS A 28 -27.57 -14.99 -13.90
N SER A 29 -26.31 -14.77 -13.54
CA SER A 29 -25.80 -13.44 -13.17
C SER A 29 -24.38 -13.21 -13.71
N GLY A 30 -23.66 -12.22 -13.17
CA GLY A 30 -22.41 -11.68 -13.74
C GLY A 30 -21.31 -12.72 -13.95
N TYR A 31 -21.22 -13.73 -13.09
CA TYR A 31 -20.20 -14.80 -13.17
C TYR A 31 -20.33 -15.68 -14.42
N THR A 32 -21.51 -15.83 -15.02
CA THR A 32 -21.75 -16.75 -16.15
C THR A 32 -20.93 -16.41 -17.41
N ARG A 33 -20.42 -15.18 -17.52
CA ARG A 33 -19.55 -14.73 -18.62
C ARG A 33 -18.09 -15.15 -18.45
N SER A 34 -17.66 -15.42 -17.21
CA SER A 34 -16.26 -15.64 -16.86
C SER A 34 -16.01 -16.94 -16.07
N CYS A 35 -17.06 -17.63 -15.63
CA CYS A 35 -16.99 -18.96 -15.05
C CYS A 35 -17.70 -19.99 -15.93
N ARG A 36 -17.17 -21.21 -15.94
CA ARG A 36 -17.69 -22.37 -16.68
C ARG A 36 -17.73 -23.62 -15.80
N GLY A 37 -18.48 -24.63 -16.26
CA GLY A 37 -18.71 -25.88 -15.57
C GLY A 37 -19.35 -25.67 -14.19
N CYS A 38 -20.28 -24.72 -14.12
CA CYS A 38 -21.01 -24.37 -12.91
C CYS A 38 -22.23 -25.27 -12.72
N ASN A 39 -22.43 -25.80 -11.51
CA ASN A 39 -23.59 -26.60 -11.12
C ASN A 39 -24.01 -26.28 -9.69
N LEU A 40 -25.23 -26.65 -9.35
CA LEU A 40 -25.68 -26.65 -7.96
C LEU A 40 -25.27 -27.97 -7.29
N GLU A 41 -24.63 -27.85 -6.13
CA GLU A 41 -24.29 -28.93 -5.20
C GLU A 41 -25.16 -28.80 -3.93
N ASP A 42 -25.07 -29.77 -3.02
CA ASP A 42 -25.72 -29.75 -1.70
C ASP A 42 -27.22 -29.41 -1.77
N ASP A 43 -27.99 -30.18 -2.54
CA ASP A 43 -29.44 -29.99 -2.73
C ASP A 43 -29.84 -28.57 -3.20
N GLY A 44 -28.95 -27.89 -3.93
CA GLY A 44 -29.22 -26.55 -4.43
C GLY A 44 -28.69 -25.43 -3.54
N GLN A 45 -27.98 -25.73 -2.46
CA GLN A 45 -27.51 -24.70 -1.52
C GLN A 45 -26.15 -24.10 -1.91
N THR A 46 -25.34 -24.84 -2.65
CA THR A 46 -23.98 -24.41 -3.03
C THR A 46 -23.87 -24.28 -4.54
N LEU A 47 -23.49 -23.11 -5.04
CA LEU A 47 -23.07 -22.95 -6.43
C LEU A 47 -21.59 -23.27 -6.54
N ALA A 48 -21.24 -24.29 -7.33
CA ALA A 48 -19.86 -24.68 -7.57
C ALA A 48 -19.52 -24.55 -9.05
N CYS A 49 -18.45 -23.82 -9.38
CA CYS A 49 -17.90 -23.69 -10.72
C CYS A 49 -16.53 -24.34 -10.76
N SER A 50 -16.24 -25.13 -11.80
CA SER A 50 -14.93 -25.77 -11.98
C SER A 50 -13.88 -24.86 -12.60
N HIS A 51 -14.30 -23.82 -13.34
CA HIS A 51 -13.38 -22.96 -14.08
C HIS A 51 -13.81 -21.51 -14.00
N CYS A 52 -13.42 -20.82 -12.94
CA CYS A 52 -13.58 -19.36 -12.84
C CYS A 52 -12.31 -18.64 -13.28
N LYS A 53 -12.45 -17.82 -14.32
CA LYS A 53 -11.32 -17.10 -14.93
C LYS A 53 -10.86 -15.95 -14.05
N ALA A 54 -9.56 -15.73 -14.06
CA ALA A 54 -8.91 -14.64 -13.38
C ALA A 54 -7.65 -14.20 -14.14
N PRO A 55 -7.37 -12.89 -14.25
CA PRO A 55 -6.16 -12.40 -14.88
C PRO A 55 -4.90 -13.00 -14.24
N GLY A 56 -3.98 -13.49 -15.06
CA GLY A 56 -2.67 -13.96 -14.60
C GLY A 56 -2.66 -15.28 -13.82
N ARG A 57 -3.79 -15.99 -13.70
CA ARG A 57 -3.85 -17.33 -13.07
C ARG A 57 -4.63 -18.32 -13.92
N ALA A 58 -4.30 -19.61 -13.77
CA ALA A 58 -5.12 -20.67 -14.34
C ALA A 58 -6.54 -20.57 -13.76
N SER A 59 -7.55 -20.95 -14.56
CA SER A 59 -8.92 -21.03 -14.03
C SER A 59 -8.97 -22.13 -12.98
N ASP A 60 -9.66 -21.86 -11.87
CA ASP A 60 -9.75 -22.79 -10.74
C ASP A 60 -11.20 -22.98 -10.31
N ARG A 61 -11.43 -23.98 -9.45
CA ARG A 61 -12.71 -24.24 -8.83
C ARG A 61 -13.05 -23.14 -7.83
N SER A 62 -14.30 -22.71 -7.83
CA SER A 62 -14.83 -21.79 -6.83
C SER A 62 -16.23 -22.19 -6.41
N THR A 63 -16.56 -21.96 -5.15
CA THR A 63 -17.83 -22.34 -4.52
C THR A 63 -18.42 -21.18 -3.75
N LEU A 64 -19.74 -21.03 -3.79
CA LEU A 64 -20.46 -19.98 -3.07
C LEU A 64 -21.75 -20.55 -2.48
N SER A 65 -21.93 -20.33 -1.18
CA SER A 65 -23.20 -20.65 -0.50
C SER A 65 -24.28 -19.67 -0.93
N LEU A 66 -25.34 -20.17 -1.54
CA LEU A 66 -26.46 -19.34 -2.02
C LEU A 66 -27.25 -18.73 -0.86
N ALA A 67 -27.21 -19.34 0.33
CA ALA A 67 -27.80 -18.77 1.55
C ALA A 67 -27.19 -17.42 1.94
N THR A 68 -25.93 -17.16 1.57
CA THR A 68 -25.26 -15.88 1.82
C THR A 68 -25.58 -14.81 0.75
N CYS A 69 -26.25 -15.17 -0.35
CA CYS A 69 -26.56 -14.29 -1.47
C CYS A 69 -28.08 -14.18 -1.69
N PRO A 70 -28.82 -13.47 -0.84
CA PRO A 70 -30.29 -13.46 -0.88
C PRO A 70 -30.88 -12.97 -2.21
N LYS A 71 -30.18 -12.09 -2.95
CA LYS A 71 -30.62 -11.59 -4.27
C LYS A 71 -30.11 -12.42 -5.45
N LEU A 72 -29.29 -13.44 -5.18
CA LEU A 72 -28.64 -14.31 -6.17
C LEU A 72 -27.89 -13.54 -7.29
N GLN A 73 -27.51 -12.30 -7.01
CA GLN A 73 -26.58 -11.52 -7.83
C GLN A 73 -25.18 -12.00 -7.48
N ILE A 74 -24.56 -12.73 -8.40
CA ILE A 74 -23.29 -13.42 -8.18
C ILE A 74 -22.33 -12.95 -9.26
N SER A 75 -21.13 -12.57 -8.84
CA SER A 75 -20.04 -12.20 -9.73
C SER A 75 -18.85 -13.11 -9.55
N ASN A 76 -17.94 -13.03 -10.50
CA ASN A 76 -16.64 -13.66 -10.43
C ASN A 76 -15.62 -12.57 -10.04
N ASN A 77 -15.28 -12.49 -8.77
CA ASN A 77 -14.25 -11.62 -8.25
C ASN A 77 -12.88 -12.25 -8.46
N HIS A 78 -12.31 -12.00 -9.65
CA HIS A 78 -10.97 -12.46 -10.00
C HIS A 78 -10.78 -13.95 -9.75
N GLY A 79 -11.73 -14.77 -10.20
CA GLY A 79 -11.73 -16.24 -10.14
C GLY A 79 -12.43 -16.82 -8.91
N ASP A 80 -12.90 -15.99 -7.99
CA ASP A 80 -13.65 -16.40 -6.81
C ASP A 80 -15.12 -15.94 -6.92
N LEU A 81 -16.07 -16.85 -6.72
CA LEU A 81 -17.49 -16.52 -6.72
C LEU A 81 -17.85 -15.70 -5.49
N THR A 82 -18.46 -14.54 -5.69
CA THR A 82 -18.89 -13.64 -4.62
C THR A 82 -20.31 -13.15 -4.85
N CYS A 83 -21.05 -12.86 -3.77
CA CYS A 83 -22.31 -12.14 -3.88
C CYS A 83 -22.02 -10.68 -4.27
N ASP A 84 -22.71 -10.16 -5.27
CA ASP A 84 -22.72 -8.73 -5.52
C ASP A 84 -23.39 -8.03 -4.33
N PRO A 85 -22.75 -7.01 -3.74
CA PRO A 85 -23.32 -6.32 -2.62
C PRO A 85 -24.51 -5.47 -3.08
N GLU A 86 -25.33 -5.09 -2.12
CA GLU A 86 -26.35 -4.08 -2.37
C GLU A 86 -25.71 -2.73 -2.74
N GLY A 87 -26.55 -1.81 -3.21
CA GLY A 87 -26.15 -0.42 -3.37
C GLY A 87 -25.63 0.16 -2.05
N ASN A 88 -24.93 1.29 -2.16
CA ASN A 88 -24.46 2.00 -0.99
C ASN A 88 -25.64 2.47 -0.13
N ALA A 89 -25.53 2.30 1.20
CA ALA A 89 -26.53 2.74 2.14
C ALA A 89 -26.75 4.26 2.03
N PRO A 90 -27.97 4.76 2.31
CA PRO A 90 -28.19 6.20 2.40
C PRO A 90 -27.41 6.79 3.60
N ASN A 91 -27.17 8.10 3.57
CA ASN A 91 -26.54 8.86 4.65
C ASN A 91 -25.09 8.46 5.01
N ILE A 92 -24.37 7.87 4.06
CA ILE A 92 -22.90 7.74 4.15
C ILE A 92 -22.22 9.04 3.69
N PRO A 93 -20.97 9.32 4.13
CA PRO A 93 -20.23 10.50 3.71
C PRO A 93 -20.18 10.65 2.20
N ALA A 94 -20.28 11.88 1.70
CA ALA A 94 -20.10 12.13 0.28
C ALA A 94 -18.63 11.91 -0.12
N GLY A 95 -18.41 11.47 -1.36
CA GLY A 95 -17.07 11.38 -1.92
C GLY A 95 -16.99 10.57 -3.21
N GLY A 96 -15.84 10.64 -3.88
CA GLY A 96 -15.59 9.89 -5.12
C GLY A 96 -15.63 8.37 -4.94
N TYR A 97 -15.39 7.88 -3.71
CA TYR A 97 -15.44 6.44 -3.42
C TYR A 97 -16.80 5.83 -3.76
N SER A 98 -17.91 6.55 -3.57
CA SER A 98 -19.26 6.02 -3.75
C SER A 98 -19.59 5.70 -5.21
N GLN A 99 -18.77 6.17 -6.16
CA GLN A 99 -18.88 5.86 -7.58
C GLN A 99 -18.23 4.52 -7.96
N SER A 100 -17.26 4.05 -7.17
CA SER A 100 -16.50 2.83 -7.48
C SER A 100 -16.69 1.72 -6.45
N CYS A 101 -16.82 2.07 -5.17
CA CYS A 101 -17.12 1.14 -4.10
C CYS A 101 -18.62 0.84 -4.02
N LYS A 102 -18.95 -0.40 -3.62
CA LYS A 102 -20.32 -0.86 -3.38
C LYS A 102 -20.46 -1.52 -2.00
N GLY A 103 -21.70 -1.66 -1.55
CA GLY A 103 -22.04 -2.20 -0.24
C GLY A 103 -21.42 -1.40 0.90
N CYS A 104 -21.39 -0.07 0.75
CA CYS A 104 -20.92 0.84 1.78
C CYS A 104 -22.02 1.13 2.81
N SER A 105 -21.67 1.09 4.09
CA SER A 105 -22.56 1.41 5.22
C SER A 105 -21.74 1.94 6.40
N ILE A 106 -22.34 2.78 7.24
CA ILE A 106 -21.73 3.15 8.53
C ILE A 106 -22.01 2.06 9.55
N GLN A 107 -20.96 1.58 10.21
CA GLN A 107 -21.00 0.68 11.35
C GLN A 107 -20.31 1.42 12.49
N GLU A 108 -21.09 1.85 13.50
CA GLU A 108 -20.61 2.73 14.58
C GLU A 108 -20.05 4.05 14.02
N GLU A 109 -18.73 4.25 14.07
CA GLU A 109 -18.01 5.43 13.57
C GLU A 109 -17.12 5.09 12.36
N GLU A 110 -17.29 3.90 11.78
CA GLU A 110 -16.55 3.46 10.60
C GLU A 110 -17.45 3.34 9.38
N LEU A 111 -17.02 3.93 8.27
CA LEU A 111 -17.52 3.58 6.95
C LEU A 111 -16.91 2.25 6.52
N VAL A 112 -17.77 1.26 6.31
CA VAL A 112 -17.40 -0.07 5.83
C VAL A 112 -17.97 -0.27 4.43
N CYS A 113 -17.09 -0.48 3.45
CA CYS A 113 -17.44 -0.88 2.08
C CYS A 113 -16.98 -2.32 1.84
N THR A 114 -17.88 -3.16 1.32
CA THR A 114 -17.54 -4.58 1.08
C THR A 114 -16.85 -4.80 -0.26
N HIS A 115 -17.08 -3.94 -1.25
CA HIS A 115 -16.53 -4.09 -2.59
C HIS A 115 -15.95 -2.78 -3.09
N CYS A 116 -14.70 -2.49 -2.73
CA CYS A 116 -13.91 -1.44 -3.33
C CYS A 116 -12.94 -2.05 -4.34
N PRO A 117 -12.98 -1.65 -5.63
CA PRO A 117 -12.08 -2.19 -6.64
C PRO A 117 -10.63 -1.75 -6.39
N GLY A 118 -9.72 -2.71 -6.43
CA GLY A 118 -8.27 -2.52 -6.50
C GLY A 118 -7.75 -2.48 -7.94
N THR A 119 -6.46 -2.18 -8.09
CA THR A 119 -5.73 -2.08 -9.37
C THR A 119 -5.59 -3.42 -10.09
N ASP A 120 -5.66 -4.53 -9.35
CA ASP A 120 -5.68 -5.89 -9.89
C ASP A 120 -7.08 -6.34 -10.33
N GLY A 121 -8.07 -5.46 -10.22
CA GLY A 121 -9.48 -5.72 -10.52
C GLY A 121 -10.20 -6.53 -9.46
N ARG A 122 -9.55 -6.87 -8.33
CA ARG A 122 -10.22 -7.52 -7.20
C ARG A 122 -11.04 -6.50 -6.43
N PHE A 123 -12.21 -6.91 -5.99
CA PHE A 123 -12.93 -6.20 -4.96
C PHE A 123 -12.37 -6.57 -3.59
N GLN A 124 -12.15 -5.56 -2.76
CA GLN A 124 -11.64 -5.69 -1.40
C GLN A 124 -12.58 -4.98 -0.43
N ARG A 125 -12.59 -5.45 0.83
CA ARG A 125 -13.24 -4.74 1.92
C ARG A 125 -12.38 -3.54 2.30
N ALA A 126 -12.99 -2.37 2.40
CA ALA A 126 -12.36 -1.15 2.85
C ALA A 126 -13.09 -0.58 4.07
N THR A 127 -12.34 -0.06 5.03
CA THR A 127 -12.88 0.62 6.19
C THR A 127 -12.25 2.01 6.34
N PHE A 128 -12.98 2.96 6.92
CA PHE A 128 -12.48 4.30 7.21
C PHE A 128 -13.22 4.92 8.41
N ASP A 129 -12.47 5.45 9.38
CA ASP A 129 -13.01 6.24 10.49
C ASP A 129 -13.53 7.59 9.97
N VAL A 130 -14.85 7.79 9.99
CA VAL A 130 -15.47 8.98 9.41
C VAL A 130 -15.11 10.28 10.14
N GLY A 131 -14.75 10.21 11.42
CA GLY A 131 -14.29 11.37 12.20
C GLY A 131 -12.99 11.96 11.67
N ARG A 132 -12.20 11.18 10.91
CA ARG A 132 -10.93 11.61 10.31
C ARG A 132 -11.09 12.31 8.97
N CYS A 133 -12.31 12.42 8.44
CA CYS A 133 -12.62 13.14 7.21
C CYS A 133 -13.81 14.09 7.36
N PRO A 134 -13.71 15.11 8.24
CA PRO A 134 -14.76 16.10 8.37
C PRO A 134 -14.85 16.97 7.11
N SER A 135 -16.02 17.58 6.86
CA SER A 135 -16.19 18.62 5.85
C SER A 135 -15.16 19.74 6.02
N PRO A 136 -14.53 20.25 4.96
CA PRO A 136 -14.82 20.02 3.53
C PRO A 136 -14.13 18.78 2.92
N GLY A 137 -13.57 17.90 3.75
CA GLY A 137 -12.96 16.66 3.32
C GLY A 137 -13.90 15.76 2.52
N SER A 138 -13.34 15.00 1.58
CA SER A 138 -14.07 14.10 0.69
C SER A 138 -13.35 12.76 0.59
N LEU A 139 -14.08 11.67 0.78
CA LEU A 139 -13.52 10.33 0.69
C LEU A 139 -13.37 9.88 -0.77
N THR A 140 -12.28 9.19 -1.08
CA THR A 140 -12.09 8.54 -2.37
C THR A 140 -11.63 7.09 -2.18
N ASN A 141 -11.84 6.28 -3.21
CA ASN A 141 -11.26 4.95 -3.30
C ASN A 141 -9.97 5.05 -4.10
N ASP A 142 -8.85 4.70 -3.48
CA ASP A 142 -7.58 4.49 -4.14
C ASP A 142 -7.13 3.05 -3.92
N ASN A 143 -7.14 2.28 -5.01
CA ASN A 143 -6.72 0.89 -5.04
C ASN A 143 -7.34 0.00 -3.93
N GLY A 144 -8.66 0.09 -3.75
CA GLY A 144 -9.38 -0.71 -2.76
C GLY A 144 -9.26 -0.18 -1.33
N LYS A 145 -8.63 0.98 -1.12
CA LYS A 145 -8.51 1.65 0.19
C LYS A 145 -9.18 3.01 0.15
N LEU A 146 -9.75 3.42 1.28
CA LEU A 146 -10.42 4.71 1.42
C LEU A 146 -9.46 5.76 1.97
N PHE A 147 -9.50 6.96 1.38
CA PHE A 147 -8.66 8.09 1.77
C PHE A 147 -9.45 9.40 1.77
N CYS A 148 -9.07 10.32 2.64
CA CYS A 148 -9.67 11.64 2.76
C CYS A 148 -8.84 12.72 2.06
N TYR A 149 -9.49 13.46 1.15
CA TYR A 149 -8.90 14.56 0.39
C TYR A 149 -9.55 15.89 0.73
N GLY A 150 -8.82 16.99 0.52
CA GLY A 150 -9.37 18.34 0.58
C GLY A 150 -9.51 18.90 1.99
N LEU A 151 -8.90 18.27 2.99
CA LEU A 151 -8.79 18.87 4.32
C LEU A 151 -7.88 20.10 4.26
N PRO A 152 -8.29 21.24 4.83
CA PRO A 152 -7.45 22.42 4.88
C PRO A 152 -6.22 22.16 5.75
N ASN A 153 -5.12 22.80 5.38
CA ASN A 153 -3.92 22.85 6.20
C ASN A 153 -4.13 23.88 7.34
N GLN A 154 -3.61 23.60 8.53
CA GLN A 154 -3.59 24.60 9.61
C GLN A 154 -2.70 25.79 9.25
N ASP A 155 -3.02 26.98 9.77
CA ASP A 155 -2.30 28.21 9.44
C ASP A 155 -0.88 28.26 10.03
N ASP A 156 -0.63 27.56 11.13
CA ASP A 156 0.61 27.60 11.91
C ASP A 156 1.61 26.47 11.59
N ILE A 157 1.56 25.96 10.35
CA ILE A 157 2.49 24.91 9.89
C ILE A 157 3.71 25.50 9.14
N PRO A 158 4.88 24.85 9.20
CA PRO A 158 6.09 25.34 8.52
C PRO A 158 5.90 25.51 7.01
N GLU A 159 6.55 26.51 6.41
CA GLU A 159 6.54 26.65 4.95
C GLU A 159 7.32 25.51 4.25
N GLY A 160 6.85 25.11 3.06
CA GLY A 160 7.49 24.05 2.28
C GLY A 160 6.70 23.64 1.05
N GLY A 161 7.36 22.93 0.13
CA GLY A 161 6.75 22.44 -1.13
C GLY A 161 5.69 21.35 -0.90
N TYR A 162 5.71 20.71 0.27
CA TYR A 162 4.72 19.70 0.64
C TYR A 162 3.28 20.26 0.60
N LYS A 163 3.07 21.56 0.83
CA LYS A 163 1.73 22.19 0.80
C LYS A 163 1.02 22.04 -0.55
N ASP A 164 1.76 21.83 -1.65
CA ASP A 164 1.19 21.65 -2.99
C ASP A 164 0.53 20.28 -3.18
N SER A 165 0.92 19.27 -2.39
CA SER A 165 0.52 17.88 -2.60
C SER A 165 0.10 17.14 -1.34
N CYS A 166 0.20 17.79 -0.18
CA CYS A 166 -0.31 17.31 1.10
C CYS A 166 -1.50 18.16 1.57
N SER A 167 -2.39 17.53 2.31
CA SER A 167 -3.60 18.15 2.87
C SER A 167 -3.82 17.70 4.31
N GLY A 168 -4.67 18.43 5.04
CA GLY A 168 -4.94 18.17 6.44
C GLY A 168 -3.71 18.29 7.35
N CYS A 169 -2.73 19.10 6.94
CA CYS A 169 -1.49 19.25 7.68
C CYS A 169 -1.72 20.01 9.00
N ALA A 170 -1.22 19.46 10.10
CA ALA A 170 -1.39 20.01 11.43
C ALA A 170 -0.16 19.75 12.30
N MET A 171 0.15 20.69 13.19
CA MET A 171 1.19 20.49 14.21
C MET A 171 0.62 19.67 15.39
N ARG A 172 1.28 18.55 15.70
CA ARG A 172 1.08 17.72 16.91
C ARG A 172 2.32 17.82 17.77
N GLY A 173 2.39 18.87 18.60
CA GLY A 173 3.59 19.22 19.34
C GLY A 173 4.71 19.64 18.39
N GLU A 174 5.77 18.83 18.28
CA GLU A 174 6.90 19.11 17.36
C GLU A 174 6.80 18.37 16.01
N LEU A 175 5.80 17.50 15.85
CA LEU A 175 5.57 16.73 14.64
C LEU A 175 4.59 17.48 13.75
N LEU A 176 4.96 17.71 12.50
CA LEU A 176 4.01 18.06 11.45
C LEU A 176 3.43 16.74 10.93
N GLU A 177 2.13 16.52 11.12
CA GLU A 177 1.40 15.40 10.54
C GLU A 177 0.64 15.89 9.31
N CYS A 178 0.68 15.13 8.23
CA CYS A 178 0.02 15.44 6.97
C CYS A 178 -0.54 14.17 6.31
N SER A 179 -1.48 14.37 5.39
CA SER A 179 -1.89 13.35 4.44
C SER A 179 -1.38 13.72 3.04
N CYS A 180 -0.29 13.09 2.61
CA CYS A 180 0.49 13.45 1.42
C CYS A 180 0.25 12.53 0.24
N ARG A 181 0.14 13.10 -0.95
CA ARG A 181 -0.06 12.34 -2.19
C ARG A 181 1.24 11.73 -2.69
N ALA A 182 1.16 10.50 -3.15
CA ALA A 182 2.23 9.73 -3.73
C ALA A 182 2.19 9.79 -5.27
N ALA A 183 3.32 9.42 -5.90
CA ALA A 183 3.43 9.41 -7.36
C ALA A 183 2.58 8.32 -8.02
N ASP A 184 2.25 7.25 -7.29
CA ASP A 184 1.33 6.19 -7.70
C ASP A 184 -0.16 6.63 -7.62
N GLY A 185 -0.42 7.88 -7.22
CA GLY A 185 -1.77 8.43 -7.04
C GLY A 185 -2.33 8.22 -5.64
N GLY A 186 -1.69 7.38 -4.83
CA GLY A 186 -2.16 7.09 -3.48
C GLY A 186 -1.85 8.18 -2.47
N GLN A 187 -2.33 8.00 -1.25
CA GLN A 187 -2.10 8.95 -0.16
C GLN A 187 -1.49 8.23 1.04
N ARG A 188 -0.62 8.94 1.77
CA ARG A 188 0.09 8.42 2.92
C ARG A 188 -0.05 9.40 4.07
N THR A 189 -0.53 8.92 5.21
CA THR A 189 -0.39 9.66 6.46
C THR A 189 1.07 9.62 6.85
N THR A 190 1.67 10.79 6.98
CA THR A 190 3.10 10.93 7.24
C THR A 190 3.32 12.00 8.30
N SER A 191 4.41 11.88 9.03
CA SER A 191 4.79 12.86 10.03
C SER A 191 6.27 13.19 9.90
N HIS A 192 6.64 14.43 10.21
CA HIS A 192 8.04 14.82 10.28
C HIS A 192 8.25 15.82 11.42
N ARG A 193 9.35 15.65 12.16
CA ARG A 193 9.71 16.57 13.24
C ARG A 193 10.22 17.90 12.66
N ALA A 194 9.37 18.92 12.64
CA ALA A 194 9.62 20.17 11.92
C ALA A 194 10.96 20.82 12.29
N LYS A 195 11.36 20.79 13.57
CA LYS A 195 12.64 21.34 14.06
C LYS A 195 13.90 20.68 13.49
N ASN A 196 13.78 19.47 12.92
CA ASN A 196 14.90 18.78 12.28
C ASN A 196 15.16 19.35 10.87
N CYS A 197 14.19 20.06 10.28
CA CYS A 197 14.32 20.71 8.99
C CYS A 197 14.54 22.22 9.16
N LYS A 198 15.78 22.59 9.51
CA LYS A 198 16.18 23.99 9.71
C LYS A 198 16.65 24.61 8.40
N HIS A 199 16.52 25.93 8.27
CA HIS A 199 17.08 26.70 7.15
C HIS A 199 18.56 26.33 6.92
N PRO A 200 19.00 26.09 5.66
CA PRO A 200 18.28 26.30 4.40
C PRO A 200 17.29 25.19 4.00
N GLY A 201 17.16 24.15 4.81
CA GLY A 201 16.23 23.04 4.57
C GLY A 201 14.77 23.49 4.51
N ARG A 202 13.97 22.80 3.68
CA ARG A 202 12.53 22.98 3.54
C ARG A 202 11.84 21.63 3.54
N LEU A 203 10.67 21.57 4.17
CA LEU A 203 9.84 20.37 4.11
C LEU A 203 9.25 20.21 2.71
N ASP A 204 9.26 18.98 2.22
CA ASP A 204 8.75 18.62 0.91
C ASP A 204 8.10 17.24 0.94
N ASN A 205 7.30 16.94 -0.06
CA ASN A 205 6.67 15.64 -0.23
C ASN A 205 7.50 14.74 -1.15
N ASP A 206 8.15 13.73 -0.60
CA ASP A 206 8.89 12.71 -1.33
C ASP A 206 8.04 11.44 -1.42
N ASN A 207 7.28 11.32 -2.52
CA ASN A 207 6.40 10.19 -2.80
C ASN A 207 5.48 9.83 -1.61
N GLY A 208 4.72 10.79 -1.09
CA GLY A 208 3.80 10.62 0.03
C GLY A 208 4.45 10.70 1.42
N HIS A 209 5.77 10.87 1.53
CA HIS A 209 6.46 11.03 2.80
C HIS A 209 6.97 12.46 2.96
N LEU A 210 6.73 13.06 4.13
CA LEU A 210 7.36 14.34 4.47
C LEU A 210 8.87 14.14 4.61
N SER A 211 9.64 14.93 3.89
CA SER A 211 11.10 14.89 3.87
C SER A 211 11.69 16.29 3.96
N CYS A 212 12.92 16.40 4.47
CA CYS A 212 13.62 17.67 4.48
C CYS A 212 14.61 17.77 3.32
N LYS A 213 14.33 18.65 2.35
CA LYS A 213 15.19 18.90 1.19
C LYS A 213 16.04 20.15 1.39
N GLY A 214 17.19 20.23 0.72
CA GLY A 214 18.07 21.42 0.74
C GLY A 214 19.06 21.50 1.90
N LEU A 215 19.07 20.51 2.81
CA LEU A 215 20.13 20.38 3.80
C LEU A 215 21.41 19.87 3.14
N GLN A 216 22.50 20.64 3.25
CA GLN A 216 23.80 20.22 2.73
C GLN A 216 24.61 19.51 3.81
N ASN A 217 25.34 18.47 3.39
CA ASN A 217 26.35 17.83 4.22
C ASN A 217 27.56 18.74 4.36
N ALA A 218 28.11 18.86 5.57
CA ALA A 218 29.32 19.64 5.81
C ALA A 218 30.49 19.07 5.01
N LYS A 219 31.40 19.94 4.54
CA LYS A 219 32.51 19.54 3.64
C LYS A 219 33.53 18.59 4.31
N ASN A 220 33.66 18.67 5.63
CA ASN A 220 34.69 17.95 6.40
C ASN A 220 34.10 16.74 7.13
N ILE A 221 33.27 15.94 6.46
CA ILE A 221 32.74 14.70 7.03
C ILE A 221 33.34 13.49 6.30
N PRO A 222 33.43 12.31 6.95
CA PRO A 222 33.99 11.12 6.31
C PRO A 222 33.13 10.71 5.12
N ALA A 223 33.76 10.32 4.02
CA ALA A 223 33.03 9.74 2.87
C ALA A 223 32.40 8.41 3.26
N GLY A 224 31.23 8.10 2.72
CA GLY A 224 30.54 6.85 3.04
C GLY A 224 29.21 6.68 2.32
N GLY A 225 28.64 5.48 2.40
CA GLY A 225 27.38 5.14 1.73
C GLY A 225 26.18 5.94 2.24
N TYR A 226 26.25 6.38 3.50
CA TYR A 226 25.21 7.19 4.14
C TYR A 226 24.91 8.50 3.39
N GLN A 227 25.88 9.08 2.68
CA GLN A 227 25.71 10.36 1.98
C GLN A 227 24.65 10.30 0.85
N ARG A 228 24.26 9.10 0.40
CA ARG A 228 23.20 8.90 -0.60
C ARG A 228 21.79 9.03 -0.02
N SER A 229 21.64 8.89 1.29
CA SER A 229 20.34 8.79 1.97
C SER A 229 20.26 9.59 3.27
N CYS A 230 21.33 10.29 3.65
CA CYS A 230 21.38 11.20 4.79
C CYS A 230 21.80 12.60 4.35
N ASN A 231 21.15 13.61 4.92
CA ASN A 231 21.36 15.03 4.67
C ASN A 231 21.59 15.81 5.97
N GLY A 232 22.22 16.98 5.84
CA GLY A 232 22.53 17.85 6.99
C GLY A 232 23.47 17.18 8.00
N CYS A 233 24.45 16.44 7.48
CA CYS A 233 25.45 15.74 8.27
C CYS A 233 26.62 16.64 8.65
N GLN A 234 27.07 16.55 9.90
CA GLN A 234 28.22 17.27 10.42
C GLN A 234 28.96 16.44 11.48
N GLN A 235 30.27 16.70 11.62
CA GLN A 235 31.05 16.20 12.73
C GLN A 235 30.89 17.11 13.95
N VAL A 236 30.67 16.53 15.13
CA VAL A 236 30.50 17.24 16.39
C VAL A 236 31.35 16.57 17.46
N GLN A 237 32.29 17.32 18.05
CA GLN A 237 33.05 16.85 19.22
C GLN A 237 32.13 16.80 20.44
N ARG A 238 32.10 15.66 21.13
CA ARG A 238 31.41 15.48 22.43
C ARG A 238 32.34 14.80 23.42
N GLU A 239 31.92 14.73 24.68
CA GLU A 239 32.64 14.02 25.75
C GLU A 239 32.88 12.54 25.40
N ALA A 240 31.92 11.91 24.73
CA ALA A 240 31.98 10.52 24.30
C ALA A 240 32.83 10.27 23.03
N GLY A 241 33.43 11.31 22.44
CA GLY A 241 34.22 11.20 21.21
C GLY A 241 33.73 12.07 20.05
N LEU A 242 34.32 11.85 18.88
CA LEU A 242 33.95 12.54 17.65
C LEU A 242 32.71 11.90 17.01
N MET A 243 31.60 12.64 16.95
CA MET A 243 30.32 12.12 16.45
C MET A 243 30.03 12.61 15.03
N LEU A 244 29.61 11.71 14.13
CA LEU A 244 28.90 12.07 12.91
C LEU A 244 27.40 12.15 13.22
N VAL A 245 26.82 13.34 13.06
CA VAL A 245 25.40 13.60 13.32
C VAL A 245 24.74 14.09 12.05
N CYS A 246 23.73 13.37 11.58
CA CYS A 246 22.88 13.76 10.45
C CYS A 246 21.50 14.15 10.94
N SER A 247 20.97 15.25 10.41
CA SER A 247 19.65 15.76 10.80
C SER A 247 18.51 14.95 10.20
N SER A 248 18.75 14.36 9.02
CA SER A 248 17.81 13.52 8.29
C SER A 248 18.56 12.35 7.66
N CYS A 249 18.09 11.13 7.91
CA CYS A 249 18.54 9.87 7.34
C CYS A 249 17.32 9.04 6.97
N ARG A 250 17.21 8.69 5.69
CA ARG A 250 16.06 7.98 5.14
C ARG A 250 16.09 6.50 5.50
N ARG A 251 14.97 6.00 6.00
CA ARG A 251 14.66 4.60 6.27
C ARG A 251 14.17 3.88 5.01
N ALA A 252 14.08 2.55 5.06
CA ALA A 252 13.56 1.75 3.95
C ALA A 252 12.08 2.02 3.66
N ASP A 253 11.32 2.41 4.69
CA ASP A 253 9.91 2.82 4.61
C ASP A 253 9.71 4.27 4.16
N GLY A 254 10.80 4.99 3.82
CA GLY A 254 10.77 6.38 3.36
C GLY A 254 10.74 7.43 4.47
N GLU A 255 10.55 7.05 5.74
CA GLU A 255 10.61 7.98 6.86
C GLU A 255 12.05 8.52 7.05
N GLU A 256 12.18 9.80 7.42
CA GLU A 256 13.47 10.40 7.75
C GLU A 256 13.65 10.54 9.26
N VAL A 257 14.76 10.00 9.77
CA VAL A 257 15.11 10.03 11.20
C VAL A 257 16.46 10.70 11.42
N ARG A 258 16.76 11.06 12.67
CA ARG A 258 18.08 11.58 13.02
C ARG A 258 19.10 10.44 13.11
N GLY A 259 20.15 10.51 12.30
CA GLY A 259 21.25 9.53 12.32
C GLY A 259 22.43 10.00 13.17
N VAL A 260 23.03 9.08 13.92
CA VAL A 260 24.22 9.35 14.76
C VAL A 260 25.17 8.17 14.71
N LEU A 261 26.47 8.42 14.52
CA LEU A 261 27.55 7.43 14.62
C LEU A 261 28.71 8.04 15.43
N ASN A 262 29.31 7.28 16.33
CA ASN A 262 30.59 7.64 16.93
C ASN A 262 31.73 7.21 15.98
N LEU A 263 32.47 8.18 15.45
CA LEU A 263 33.52 7.95 14.46
C LEU A 263 34.76 7.30 15.07
N ASP A 264 34.98 7.44 16.38
CA ASP A 264 36.08 6.77 17.07
C ASP A 264 35.87 5.24 17.10
N MET A 265 34.62 4.78 16.95
CA MET A 265 34.25 3.36 16.80
C MET A 265 34.20 2.91 15.33
N CYS A 266 34.61 3.77 14.39
CA CYS A 266 34.68 3.44 12.96
C CYS A 266 36.09 3.69 12.41
N PRO A 267 37.11 2.95 12.91
CA PRO A 267 38.47 3.10 12.45
C PRO A 267 38.64 2.58 11.03
N HIS A 268 39.61 3.13 10.30
CA HIS A 268 40.00 2.64 8.98
C HIS A 268 40.36 1.13 9.04
N PRO A 269 39.89 0.28 8.10
CA PRO A 269 39.24 0.61 6.83
C PRO A 269 37.72 0.84 6.88
N GLY A 270 37.12 0.89 8.06
CA GLY A 270 35.69 1.11 8.24
C GLY A 270 35.18 2.39 7.59
N VAL A 271 33.99 2.30 6.99
CA VAL A 271 33.30 3.45 6.36
C VAL A 271 31.88 3.59 6.91
N PRO A 272 31.40 4.82 7.19
CA PRO A 272 30.01 5.00 7.61
C PRO A 272 29.02 4.65 6.50
N ASP A 273 27.93 3.97 6.86
CA ASP A 273 26.81 3.67 5.96
C ASP A 273 25.46 3.84 6.67
N ASN A 274 24.39 4.07 5.92
CA ASN A 274 23.03 4.19 6.47
C ASN A 274 22.29 2.86 6.33
N ARG A 275 21.97 2.23 7.46
CA ARG A 275 21.13 1.04 7.57
C ARG A 275 19.79 1.44 8.20
N ASN A 276 18.79 1.63 7.34
CA ASN A 276 17.41 1.92 7.76
C ASN A 276 17.33 3.10 8.77
N GLY A 277 17.94 4.23 8.45
CA GLY A 277 17.96 5.44 9.29
C GLY A 277 19.05 5.46 10.36
N HIS A 278 19.72 4.33 10.63
CA HIS A 278 20.83 4.23 11.57
C HIS A 278 22.15 4.28 10.83
N ILE A 279 23.05 5.17 11.25
CA ILE A 279 24.39 5.23 10.67
C ILE A 279 25.25 4.21 11.40
N VAL A 280 25.79 3.26 10.66
CA VAL A 280 26.68 2.19 11.18
C VAL A 280 28.03 2.27 10.51
N CYS A 281 29.05 1.61 11.09
CA CYS A 281 30.33 1.42 10.43
C CYS A 281 30.35 0.07 9.73
N VAL A 282 30.70 0.02 8.45
CA VAL A 282 30.84 -1.23 7.68
C VAL A 282 32.27 -1.43 7.22
N GLY A 283 32.66 -2.68 6.96
CA GLY A 283 33.99 -2.99 6.44
C GLY A 283 35.11 -3.04 7.48
N VAL A 284 34.77 -3.22 8.76
CA VAL A 284 35.73 -3.52 9.84
C VAL A 284 35.85 -5.04 10.05
N PRO A 285 36.99 -5.58 10.54
CA PRO A 285 37.25 -7.03 10.64
C PRO A 285 36.33 -7.87 11.55
N ASN A 286 35.26 -7.30 12.12
CA ASN A 286 34.25 -7.98 12.93
C ASN A 286 32.85 -7.43 12.61
N ASP A 287 32.61 -7.05 11.37
CA ASP A 287 31.29 -6.64 10.91
C ASP A 287 30.34 -7.86 11.02
N PRO A 288 29.33 -7.83 11.92
CA PRO A 288 28.49 -8.99 12.21
C PRO A 288 27.65 -9.45 11.01
N ASP A 289 27.63 -8.69 9.93
CA ASP A 289 26.90 -8.98 8.69
C ASP A 289 27.79 -9.55 7.56
N VAL A 290 29.08 -9.79 7.80
CA VAL A 290 29.93 -10.52 6.85
C VAL A 290 29.82 -12.01 7.16
N PRO A 291 29.26 -12.83 6.24
CA PRO A 291 29.28 -14.28 6.43
C PRO A 291 30.75 -14.73 6.51
N GLU A 292 31.11 -15.44 7.57
CA GLU A 292 32.40 -16.15 7.62
C GLU A 292 32.43 -17.11 6.42
N GLY A 293 33.30 -16.81 5.46
CA GLY A 293 33.52 -17.62 4.25
C GLY A 293 34.41 -18.81 4.51
#